data_AF-A0A2V8IF89-F1
#
_entry.id   AF-A0A2V8IF89-F1
#
_cell.length_a   1.000
_cell.length_b   1.000
_cell.length_c   1.000
_cell.angle_alpha   90.00
_cell.angle_beta   90.00
_cell.angle_gamma   90.00
#
_symmetry.space_group_name_H-M   'P 1'
#
loop_
_entity.id
_entity.type
_entity.pdbx_description
1 polymer ?
#
loop_
_entity_poly.entity_id
_entity_poly.type
_entity_poly.pdbx_seq_one_letter_code
_entity_poly.pdbx_strand_id
1 'polypeptide(L)'
;MEATDKVRIAAFVAFLAAIGNYSTVRPQTFSFFMFAAYSWALSGYRFRRRDALWTLPVLMIFWVNLHGAFVLGLGLVAIYAATEGCRRFIDPQRTDALTAAELRKLLLVLLLCGLATFINPETYKVYHYVYTVVTDPASQQFVTEWQPPQVNQVLSIMLFYAPFFLGLLIFAYSRIKPDLTEIALFFGFAVFAMMSTRNAAWFGTVAYPILARYLSIVDLQPLMTLRRFRAIDRFFRVSEGSSAERPAYSRLNVVIAVLAIGVLLAQSPWIRPRLYKVPLWDKQTPVGAAEYIDQHGLAGNIFHPQIFGDYLIWRLWPQQRSFIDGRVHLFGLDFVKEYQLLLYACRWENVLSRWNIKYLLLHNTSDDEEARKLVESARTSALWKQVYEDDVAVLFEKVTPSQ
;
A
#
# COMPACT_ATOMS: atom_id res chain seq x y z
N MET A 1 -12.12 5.94 29.63
CA MET A 1 -11.99 6.37 28.22
C MET A 1 -10.54 6.61 27.80
N GLU A 2 -9.64 7.09 28.68
CA GLU A 2 -8.21 7.28 28.36
C GLU A 2 -7.44 5.98 28.10
N ALA A 3 -7.76 4.88 28.80
CA ALA A 3 -7.12 3.58 28.57
C ALA A 3 -7.38 3.05 27.15
N THR A 4 -8.55 3.36 26.58
CA THR A 4 -8.95 2.99 25.21
C THR A 4 -8.19 3.78 24.16
N ASP A 5 -7.76 5.01 24.47
CA ASP A 5 -6.94 5.84 23.57
C ASP A 5 -5.51 5.32 23.44
N LYS A 6 -4.96 4.72 24.50
CA LYS A 6 -3.59 4.20 24.50
C LYS A 6 -3.46 2.88 23.71
N VAL A 7 -4.48 2.00 23.75
CA VAL A 7 -4.55 0.78 22.92
C VAL A 7 -4.69 1.10 21.43
N ARG A 8 -5.41 2.18 21.08
CA ARG A 8 -5.52 2.67 19.70
C ARG A 8 -4.18 3.16 19.15
N ILE A 9 -3.40 3.88 19.97
CA ILE A 9 -2.07 4.34 19.60
C ILE A 9 -1.15 3.14 19.37
N ALA A 10 -1.14 2.15 20.27
CA ALA A 10 -0.31 0.95 20.10
C ALA A 10 -0.69 0.11 18.88
N ALA A 11 -1.98 -0.08 18.60
CA ALA A 11 -2.45 -0.79 17.40
C ALA A 11 -2.14 -0.01 16.11
N PHE A 12 -2.30 1.31 16.12
CA PHE A 12 -1.94 2.19 15.01
C PHE A 12 -0.43 2.23 14.76
N VAL A 13 0.36 2.28 15.82
CA VAL A 13 1.83 2.27 15.75
C VAL A 13 2.38 0.91 15.33
N ALA A 14 1.78 -0.20 15.77
CA ALA A 14 2.09 -1.54 15.29
C ALA A 14 1.70 -1.73 13.81
N PHE A 15 0.57 -1.13 13.40
CA PHE A 15 0.17 -1.08 12.00
C PHE A 15 1.11 -0.23 11.14
N LEU A 16 1.56 0.94 11.62
CA LEU A 16 2.56 1.75 10.93
C LEU A 16 3.91 1.02 10.82
N ALA A 17 4.30 0.25 11.85
CA ALA A 17 5.48 -0.61 11.79
C ALA A 17 5.31 -1.76 10.80
N ALA A 18 4.11 -2.33 10.69
CA ALA A 18 3.77 -3.36 9.69
C ALA A 18 3.72 -2.80 8.26
N ILE A 19 3.23 -1.57 8.08
CA ILE A 19 3.33 -0.85 6.79
C ILE A 19 4.78 -0.45 6.49
N GLY A 20 5.63 -0.30 7.51
CA GLY A 20 7.06 -0.08 7.33
C GLY A 20 7.72 -1.10 6.42
N ASN A 21 7.17 -2.32 6.30
CA ASN A 21 7.59 -3.36 5.34
C ASN A 21 7.15 -3.11 3.88
N TYR A 22 6.28 -2.13 3.60
CA TYR A 22 6.13 -1.52 2.28
C TYR A 22 7.26 -0.50 2.05
N SER A 23 8.51 -0.90 2.36
CA SER A 23 9.73 -0.09 2.40
C SER A 23 10.22 0.36 1.02
N THR A 24 9.31 0.87 0.17
CA THR A 24 9.68 1.55 -1.07
C THR A 24 9.40 3.04 -0.87
N VAL A 25 10.39 3.89 -1.15
CA VAL A 25 10.22 5.35 -1.09
C VAL A 25 9.25 5.74 -2.20
N ARG A 26 7.96 5.91 -1.86
CA ARG A 26 6.89 6.23 -2.81
C ARG A 26 6.09 7.44 -2.32
N PRO A 27 5.60 8.32 -3.22
CA PRO A 27 4.67 9.39 -2.86
C PRO A 27 3.40 8.89 -2.14
N GLN A 28 3.01 7.64 -2.38
CA GLN A 28 1.90 6.98 -1.70
C GLN A 28 2.06 6.99 -0.16
N THR A 29 3.28 6.97 0.38
CA THR A 29 3.52 6.99 1.82
C THR A 29 2.91 8.22 2.50
N PHE A 30 2.95 9.39 1.85
CA PHE A 30 2.30 10.59 2.36
C PHE A 30 0.77 10.45 2.41
N SER A 31 0.17 9.67 1.51
CA SER A 31 -1.28 9.44 1.51
C SER A 31 -1.75 8.64 2.72
N PHE A 32 -0.96 7.69 3.22
CA PHE A 32 -1.31 6.98 4.45
C PHE A 32 -1.36 7.94 5.65
N PHE A 33 -0.41 8.86 5.73
CA PHE A 33 -0.42 9.92 6.75
C PHE A 33 -1.65 10.83 6.60
N MET A 34 -1.91 11.35 5.41
CA MET A 34 -3.07 12.23 5.16
C MET A 34 -4.39 11.51 5.47
N PHE A 35 -4.54 10.28 5.02
CA PHE A 35 -5.73 9.45 5.30
C PHE A 35 -5.92 9.19 6.80
N ALA A 36 -4.84 8.92 7.53
CA ALA A 36 -4.88 8.76 8.98
C ALA A 36 -5.27 10.07 9.68
N ALA A 37 -4.74 11.22 9.23
CA ALA A 37 -5.12 12.54 9.74
C ALA A 37 -6.61 12.84 9.49
N TYR A 38 -7.13 12.49 8.31
CA TYR A 38 -8.56 12.58 7.98
C TYR A 38 -9.41 11.71 8.90
N SER A 39 -9.06 10.43 9.01
CA SER A 39 -9.75 9.47 9.88
C SER A 39 -9.74 9.92 11.33
N TRP A 40 -8.62 10.46 11.79
CA TRP A 40 -8.46 11.03 13.13
C TRP A 40 -9.39 12.24 13.32
N ALA A 41 -9.36 13.25 12.45
CA ALA A 41 -10.21 14.44 12.58
C ALA A 41 -11.71 14.09 12.54
N LEU A 42 -12.13 13.22 11.61
CA LEU A 42 -13.52 12.77 11.47
C LEU A 42 -14.00 11.98 12.69
N SER A 43 -13.19 11.04 13.19
CA SER A 43 -13.51 10.28 14.39
C SER A 43 -13.61 11.17 15.63
N GLY A 44 -12.68 12.13 15.78
CA GLY A 44 -12.69 13.09 16.89
C GLY A 44 -13.94 13.97 16.91
N TYR A 45 -14.36 14.43 15.73
CA TYR A 45 -15.58 15.21 15.56
C TYR A 45 -16.84 14.40 15.87
N ARG A 46 -16.92 13.19 15.30
CA ARG A 46 -18.04 12.27 15.51
C ARG A 46 -18.27 11.90 16.96
N PHE A 47 -17.20 11.60 17.70
CA PHE A 47 -17.26 11.29 19.13
C PHE A 47 -17.32 12.55 20.02
N ARG A 48 -17.49 13.75 19.43
CA ARG A 48 -17.59 15.06 20.10
C ARG A 48 -16.47 15.34 21.09
N ARG A 49 -15.27 14.82 20.80
CA ARG A 49 -14.07 15.05 21.64
C ARG A 49 -13.28 16.26 21.19
N ARG A 50 -13.32 16.58 19.89
CA ARG A 50 -12.58 17.67 19.27
C ARG A 50 -13.10 17.99 17.89
N ASP A 51 -13.02 19.25 17.51
CA ASP A 51 -13.43 19.72 16.20
C ASP A 51 -12.22 20.20 15.41
N ALA A 52 -11.75 19.36 14.49
CA ALA A 52 -10.63 19.65 13.60
C ALA A 52 -11.06 19.65 12.12
N LEU A 53 -12.36 19.72 11.81
CA LEU A 53 -12.82 19.52 10.43
C LEU A 53 -12.30 20.58 9.45
N TRP A 54 -12.06 21.80 9.93
CA TRP A 54 -11.52 22.89 9.11
C TRP A 54 -10.08 22.65 8.66
N THR A 55 -9.35 21.71 9.26
CA THR A 55 -8.03 21.32 8.75
C THR A 55 -8.13 20.46 7.50
N LEU A 56 -9.26 19.79 7.23
CA LEU A 56 -9.40 18.86 6.12
C LEU A 56 -9.22 19.54 4.76
N PRO A 57 -9.88 20.67 4.43
CA PRO A 57 -9.66 21.32 3.14
C PRO A 57 -8.20 21.74 2.92
N VAL A 58 -7.52 22.21 3.97
CA VAL A 58 -6.09 22.56 3.90
C VAL A 58 -5.24 21.33 3.61
N LEU A 59 -5.47 20.21 4.32
CA LEU A 59 -4.79 18.95 4.06
C LEU A 59 -5.08 18.42 2.65
N MET A 60 -6.28 18.63 2.12
CA MET A 60 -6.64 18.23 0.75
C MET A 60 -5.78 18.94 -0.29
N ILE A 61 -5.52 20.24 -0.13
CA ILE A 61 -4.65 21.01 -1.05
C ILE A 61 -3.27 20.35 -1.14
N PHE A 62 -2.69 19.98 0.01
CA PHE A 62 -1.41 19.27 0.01
C PHE A 62 -1.56 17.86 -0.60
N TRP A 63 -2.60 17.13 -0.23
CA TRP A 63 -2.76 15.73 -0.62
C TRP A 63 -2.96 15.56 -2.14
N VAL A 64 -3.78 16.39 -2.78
CA VAL A 64 -4.02 16.32 -4.24
C VAL A 64 -2.75 16.56 -5.05
N ASN A 65 -1.78 17.33 -4.52
CA ASN A 65 -0.48 17.56 -5.13
C ASN A 65 0.56 16.47 -4.83
N LEU A 66 0.30 15.60 -3.85
CA LEU A 66 1.23 14.54 -3.44
C LEU A 66 0.95 13.21 -4.14
N HIS A 67 -0.32 12.81 -4.27
CA HIS A 67 -0.66 11.48 -4.77
C HIS A 67 -2.16 11.33 -5.11
N GLY A 68 -2.48 10.47 -6.08
CA GLY A 68 -3.85 10.22 -6.56
C GLY A 68 -4.82 9.61 -5.55
N ALA A 69 -4.35 9.16 -4.39
CA ALA A 69 -5.20 8.61 -3.32
C ALA A 69 -6.02 9.68 -2.56
N PHE A 70 -5.89 10.97 -2.90
CA PHE A 70 -6.69 12.06 -2.30
C PHE A 70 -8.21 11.80 -2.38
N VAL A 71 -8.66 11.06 -3.40
CA VAL A 71 -10.08 10.66 -3.56
C VAL A 71 -10.60 9.85 -2.37
N LEU A 72 -9.74 9.12 -1.65
CA LEU A 72 -10.12 8.39 -0.44
C LEU A 72 -10.46 9.35 0.71
N GLY A 73 -9.84 10.53 0.76
CA GLY A 73 -10.19 11.58 1.71
C GLY A 73 -11.61 12.11 1.49
N LEU A 74 -12.01 12.34 0.23
CA LEU A 74 -13.39 12.69 -0.12
C LEU A 74 -14.36 11.57 0.25
N GLY A 75 -14.01 10.32 -0.09
CA GLY A 75 -14.80 9.13 0.25
C GLY A 75 -15.03 8.99 1.76
N LEU A 76 -14.01 9.21 2.60
CA LEU A 76 -14.16 9.18 4.05
C LEU A 76 -15.18 10.21 4.56
N VAL A 77 -15.03 11.47 4.16
CA VAL A 77 -15.95 12.54 4.60
C VAL A 77 -17.38 12.24 4.12
N ALA A 78 -17.53 11.76 2.88
CA ALA A 78 -18.81 11.36 2.31
C ALA A 78 -19.46 10.19 3.08
N ILE A 79 -18.70 9.16 3.45
CA ILE A 79 -19.21 8.04 4.27
C ILE A 79 -19.73 8.54 5.61
N TYR A 80 -18.97 9.40 6.31
CA TYR A 80 -19.43 9.98 7.58
C TYR A 80 -20.71 10.81 7.39
N ALA A 81 -20.75 11.69 6.37
CA ALA A 81 -21.91 12.52 6.12
C ALA A 81 -23.16 11.70 5.76
N ALA A 82 -23.01 10.70 4.88
CA ALA A 82 -24.11 9.84 4.46
C ALA A 82 -24.63 8.99 5.62
N THR A 83 -23.75 8.32 6.35
CA THR A 83 -24.17 7.41 7.43
C THR A 83 -24.72 8.14 8.65
N GLU A 84 -24.12 9.27 9.07
CA GLU A 84 -24.66 10.10 10.15
C GLU A 84 -25.97 10.77 9.73
N GLY A 85 -26.08 11.20 8.47
CA GLY A 85 -27.32 11.69 7.88
C GLY A 85 -28.44 10.65 7.91
N CYS A 86 -28.16 9.42 7.44
CA CYS A 86 -29.10 8.30 7.50
C CYS A 86 -29.53 7.97 8.93
N ARG A 87 -28.57 7.89 9.87
CA ARG A 87 -28.86 7.63 11.28
C ARG A 87 -29.80 8.70 11.85
N ARG A 88 -29.53 9.99 11.59
CA ARG A 88 -30.36 11.10 12.03
C ARG A 88 -31.72 11.14 11.37
N PHE A 89 -31.81 10.77 10.09
CA PHE A 89 -33.06 10.74 9.35
C PHE A 89 -33.99 9.64 9.87
N ILE A 90 -33.46 8.45 10.17
CA ILE A 90 -34.23 7.32 10.71
C ILE A 90 -34.73 7.61 12.13
N ASP A 91 -33.89 8.21 12.97
CA ASP A 91 -34.25 8.59 14.34
C ASP A 91 -33.75 10.02 14.64
N PRO A 92 -34.62 11.03 14.48
CA PRO A 92 -34.26 12.43 14.71
C PRO A 92 -33.88 12.75 16.16
N GLN A 93 -34.42 12.00 17.13
CA GLN A 93 -34.24 12.23 18.57
C GLN A 93 -32.99 11.57 19.13
N ARG A 94 -32.31 10.73 18.33
CA ARG A 94 -31.09 10.04 18.76
C ARG A 94 -29.98 11.00 19.16
N THR A 95 -29.33 10.69 20.27
CA THR A 95 -28.26 11.50 20.87
C THR A 95 -26.86 11.06 20.42
N ASP A 96 -26.76 9.86 19.84
CA ASP A 96 -25.54 9.15 19.42
C ASP A 96 -25.10 9.46 17.97
N ALA A 97 -25.83 10.32 17.25
CA ALA A 97 -25.50 10.79 15.91
C ALA A 97 -25.23 12.29 15.87
N LEU A 98 -24.55 12.76 14.83
CA LEU A 98 -24.31 14.20 14.62
C LEU A 98 -25.62 14.99 14.56
N THR A 99 -25.63 16.18 15.17
CA THR A 99 -26.72 17.16 15.10
C THR A 99 -26.88 17.71 13.70
N ALA A 100 -28.03 18.32 13.39
CA ALA A 100 -28.25 18.94 12.09
C ALA A 100 -27.21 20.04 11.77
N ALA A 101 -26.80 20.82 12.77
CA ALA A 101 -25.75 21.82 12.62
C ALA A 101 -24.39 21.17 12.33
N GLU A 102 -24.04 20.11 13.07
CA GLU A 102 -22.79 19.38 12.87
C GLU A 102 -22.73 18.69 11.49
N LEU A 103 -23.86 18.17 11.01
CA LEU A 103 -23.97 17.55 9.70
C LEU A 103 -23.85 18.58 8.57
N ARG A 104 -24.50 19.75 8.71
CA ARG A 104 -24.34 20.87 7.76
C ARG A 104 -22.88 21.32 7.67
N LYS A 105 -22.20 21.42 8.81
CA LYS A 105 -20.76 21.71 8.83
C LYS A 105 -19.95 20.64 8.12
N LEU A 106 -20.25 19.35 8.34
CA LEU A 106 -19.56 18.25 7.66
C LEU A 106 -19.77 18.28 6.14
N LEU A 107 -20.99 18.58 5.68
CA LEU A 107 -21.30 18.76 4.26
C LEU A 107 -20.58 19.97 3.65
N LEU A 108 -20.50 21.08 4.38
CA LEU A 108 -19.71 22.25 3.96
C LEU A 108 -18.22 21.90 3.84
N VAL A 109 -17.68 21.14 4.80
CA VAL A 109 -16.29 20.67 4.75
C VAL A 109 -16.06 19.70 3.58
N LEU A 110 -17.02 18.83 3.26
CA LEU A 110 -16.97 17.98 2.07
C LEU A 110 -16.91 18.83 0.79
N LEU A 111 -17.76 19.84 0.67
CA LEU A 111 -17.75 20.78 -0.45
C LEU A 111 -16.39 21.50 -0.57
N LEU A 112 -15.88 22.04 0.54
CA LEU A 112 -14.59 22.73 0.55
C LEU A 112 -13.41 21.80 0.24
N CYS A 113 -13.44 20.55 0.70
CA CYS A 113 -12.48 19.53 0.28
C CYS A 113 -12.58 19.27 -1.23
N GLY A 114 -13.78 19.17 -1.78
CA GLY A 114 -14.00 19.04 -3.23
C GLY A 114 -13.39 20.21 -4.00
N LEU A 115 -13.64 21.44 -3.57
CA LEU A 115 -13.05 22.65 -4.17
C LEU A 115 -11.52 22.70 -4.00
N ALA A 116 -11.00 22.28 -2.85
CA ALA A 116 -9.57 22.21 -2.59
C ALA A 116 -8.83 21.27 -3.55
N THR A 117 -9.50 20.23 -4.08
CA THR A 117 -8.88 19.35 -5.07
C THR A 117 -8.50 20.06 -6.36
N PHE A 118 -9.11 21.20 -6.71
CA PHE A 118 -8.77 21.95 -7.93
C PHE A 118 -7.49 22.78 -7.78
N ILE A 119 -6.95 22.90 -6.57
CA ILE A 119 -5.71 23.64 -6.28
C ILE A 119 -4.51 22.71 -6.53
N ASN A 120 -4.28 22.38 -7.80
CA ASN A 120 -3.16 21.58 -8.28
C ASN A 120 -2.85 21.95 -9.76
N PRO A 121 -1.65 21.64 -10.30
CA PRO A 121 -1.27 22.00 -11.68
C PRO A 121 -2.21 21.45 -12.76
N GLU A 122 -2.81 20.28 -12.55
CA GLU A 122 -3.74 19.63 -13.48
C GLU A 122 -5.20 20.08 -13.28
N THR A 123 -5.49 20.87 -12.25
CA THR A 123 -6.85 21.32 -11.87
C THR A 123 -7.86 20.16 -11.85
N TYR A 124 -8.81 20.11 -12.78
CA TYR A 124 -9.80 19.04 -12.90
C TYR A 124 -9.27 17.78 -13.62
N LYS A 125 -8.19 17.89 -14.41
CA LYS A 125 -7.61 16.75 -15.14
C LYS A 125 -6.98 15.72 -14.22
N VAL A 126 -6.72 16.07 -12.96
CA VAL A 126 -6.27 15.12 -11.93
C VAL A 126 -7.24 13.94 -11.76
N TYR A 127 -8.55 14.16 -11.96
CA TYR A 127 -9.55 13.09 -11.91
C TYR A 127 -9.42 12.14 -13.11
N HIS A 128 -9.09 12.67 -14.29
CA HIS A 128 -8.80 11.84 -15.46
C HIS A 128 -7.54 11.00 -15.22
N TYR A 129 -6.48 11.57 -14.64
CA TYR A 129 -5.29 10.80 -14.25
C TYR A 129 -5.62 9.65 -13.29
N VAL A 130 -6.39 9.92 -12.22
CA VAL A 130 -6.82 8.87 -11.28
C VAL A 130 -7.62 7.79 -12.00
N TYR A 131 -8.54 8.19 -12.88
CA TYR A 131 -9.32 7.24 -13.69
C TYR A 131 -8.41 6.37 -14.56
N THR A 132 -7.52 6.97 -15.36
CA THR A 132 -6.58 6.26 -16.23
C THR A 132 -5.77 5.23 -15.46
N VAL A 133 -5.20 5.60 -14.30
CA VAL A 133 -4.37 4.66 -13.51
C VAL A 133 -5.21 3.52 -12.92
N VAL A 134 -6.42 3.80 -12.44
CA VAL A 134 -7.30 2.78 -11.85
C VAL A 134 -7.88 1.84 -12.91
N THR A 135 -8.13 2.32 -14.12
CA THR A 135 -8.74 1.51 -15.19
C THR A 135 -7.74 0.97 -16.22
N ASP A 136 -6.44 1.24 -16.06
CA ASP A 136 -5.42 0.82 -17.02
C ASP A 136 -5.35 -0.72 -17.12
N PRO A 137 -5.70 -1.32 -18.28
CA PRO A 137 -5.74 -2.77 -18.41
C PRO A 137 -4.39 -3.45 -18.20
N ALA A 138 -3.29 -2.80 -18.59
CA ALA A 138 -1.96 -3.37 -18.45
C ALA A 138 -1.56 -3.51 -16.97
N SER A 139 -1.82 -2.46 -16.19
CA SER A 139 -1.62 -2.46 -14.74
C SER A 139 -2.52 -3.50 -14.05
N GLN A 140 -3.81 -3.55 -14.41
CA GLN A 140 -4.76 -4.50 -13.83
C GLN A 140 -4.45 -5.97 -14.18
N GLN A 141 -3.76 -6.24 -15.29
CA GLN A 141 -3.48 -7.61 -15.72
C GLN A 141 -2.08 -8.09 -15.29
N PHE A 142 -1.06 -7.23 -15.38
CA PHE A 142 0.34 -7.64 -15.27
C PHE A 142 1.05 -7.15 -14.02
N VAL A 143 0.46 -6.21 -13.27
CA VAL A 143 1.07 -5.71 -12.04
C VAL A 143 0.46 -6.41 -10.84
N THR A 144 1.29 -7.13 -10.10
CA THR A 144 0.89 -7.99 -8.97
C THR A 144 0.17 -7.23 -7.86
N GLU A 145 0.55 -5.98 -7.57
CA GLU A 145 -0.06 -5.18 -6.50
C GLU A 145 -1.53 -4.82 -6.75
N TRP A 146 -1.97 -4.85 -8.01
CA TRP A 146 -3.35 -4.61 -8.42
C TRP A 146 -4.23 -5.85 -8.35
N GLN A 147 -3.65 -7.04 -8.17
CA GLN A 147 -4.41 -8.29 -8.04
C GLN A 147 -5.12 -8.37 -6.68
N PRO A 148 -6.31 -9.00 -6.61
CA PRO A 148 -6.97 -9.32 -5.35
C PRO A 148 -6.04 -10.06 -4.37
N PRO A 149 -6.18 -9.83 -3.05
CA PRO A 149 -5.44 -10.57 -2.04
C PRO A 149 -5.65 -12.08 -2.21
N GLN A 150 -4.57 -12.87 -2.15
CA GLN A 150 -4.66 -14.33 -2.28
C GLN A 150 -4.66 -15.02 -0.91
N VAL A 151 -5.51 -16.04 -0.75
CA VAL A 151 -5.67 -16.76 0.54
C VAL A 151 -4.45 -17.60 0.94
N ASN A 152 -3.57 -17.92 0.00
CA ASN A 152 -2.34 -18.69 0.23
C ASN A 152 -1.11 -17.79 0.48
N GLN A 153 -1.25 -16.46 0.42
CA GLN A 153 -0.17 -15.52 0.67
C GLN A 153 -0.20 -15.02 2.11
N VAL A 154 0.90 -15.21 2.84
CA VAL A 154 1.03 -14.79 4.25
C VAL A 154 0.70 -13.30 4.44
N LEU A 155 1.20 -12.43 3.55
CA LEU A 155 0.96 -10.99 3.63
C LEU A 155 -0.53 -10.65 3.49
N SER A 156 -1.22 -11.27 2.53
CA SER A 156 -2.66 -11.10 2.31
C SER A 156 -3.48 -11.60 3.49
N ILE A 157 -3.07 -12.73 4.10
CA ILE A 157 -3.67 -13.24 5.34
C ILE A 157 -3.51 -12.19 6.46
N MET A 158 -2.30 -11.69 6.69
CA MET A 158 -2.00 -10.78 7.79
C MET A 158 -2.67 -9.41 7.65
N LEU A 159 -2.67 -8.83 6.45
CA LEU A 159 -3.15 -7.46 6.21
C LEU A 159 -4.66 -7.38 5.93
N PHE A 160 -5.28 -8.46 5.43
CA PHE A 160 -6.70 -8.43 5.07
C PHE A 160 -7.52 -9.54 5.74
N TYR A 161 -7.28 -10.82 5.44
CA TYR A 161 -8.19 -11.88 5.87
C TYR A 161 -8.26 -12.02 7.40
N ALA A 162 -7.11 -12.04 8.08
CA ALA A 162 -7.05 -12.13 9.53
C ALA A 162 -7.77 -10.96 10.22
N PRO A 163 -7.48 -9.67 9.92
CA PRO A 163 -8.21 -8.57 10.53
C PRO A 163 -9.69 -8.53 10.13
N PHE A 164 -10.05 -8.97 8.92
CA PHE A 164 -11.44 -9.05 8.49
C PHE A 164 -12.23 -10.07 9.32
N PHE A 165 -11.79 -11.33 9.36
CA PHE A 165 -12.49 -12.38 10.13
C PHE A 165 -12.43 -12.13 11.63
N LEU A 166 -11.31 -11.64 12.15
CA LEU A 166 -11.21 -11.21 13.54
C LEU A 166 -12.20 -10.09 13.84
N GLY A 167 -12.39 -9.15 12.91
CA GLY A 167 -13.36 -8.08 13.05
C GLY A 167 -14.81 -8.58 13.11
N LEU A 168 -15.16 -9.55 12.27
CA LEU A 168 -16.48 -10.20 12.32
C LEU A 168 -16.71 -10.88 13.67
N LEU A 169 -15.72 -11.62 14.19
CA LEU A 169 -15.80 -12.24 15.51
C LEU A 169 -15.96 -11.20 16.62
N ILE A 170 -15.15 -10.14 16.59
CA ILE A 170 -15.24 -9.04 17.55
C ILE A 170 -16.64 -8.42 17.53
N PHE A 171 -17.20 -8.11 16.35
CA PHE A 171 -18.56 -7.55 16.25
C PHE A 171 -19.65 -8.53 16.72
N ALA A 172 -19.50 -9.83 16.42
CA ALA A 172 -20.44 -10.85 16.84
C ALA A 172 -20.51 -10.96 18.37
N TYR A 173 -19.36 -10.94 19.05
CA TYR A 173 -19.26 -11.11 20.51
C TYR A 173 -19.21 -9.80 21.31
N SER A 174 -19.18 -8.64 20.66
CA SER A 174 -19.25 -7.36 21.38
C SER A 174 -20.61 -7.11 22.00
N ARG A 175 -20.62 -6.62 23.26
CA ARG A 175 -21.83 -6.22 24.00
C ARG A 175 -22.61 -5.11 23.33
N ILE A 176 -21.89 -4.19 22.70
CA ILE A 176 -22.44 -3.11 21.88
C ILE A 176 -22.13 -3.45 20.43
N LYS A 177 -23.10 -3.22 19.53
CA LYS A 177 -22.91 -3.46 18.09
C LYS A 177 -22.29 -2.25 17.38
N PRO A 178 -21.55 -2.46 16.27
CA PRO A 178 -21.15 -1.37 15.39
C PRO A 178 -22.37 -0.66 14.83
N ASP A 179 -22.30 0.67 14.81
CA ASP A 179 -23.32 1.48 14.17
C ASP A 179 -23.12 1.54 12.65
N LEU A 180 -24.05 2.21 11.95
CA LEU A 180 -24.04 2.29 10.50
C LEU A 180 -22.74 2.88 9.93
N THR A 181 -22.14 3.87 10.59
CA THR A 181 -20.90 4.50 10.11
C THR A 181 -19.74 3.54 10.18
N GLU A 182 -19.61 2.79 11.28
CA GLU A 182 -18.53 1.83 11.44
C GLU A 182 -18.71 0.59 10.59
N ILE A 183 -19.96 0.13 10.40
CA ILE A 183 -20.29 -0.91 9.43
C ILE A 183 -19.89 -0.45 8.02
N ALA A 184 -20.28 0.76 7.61
CA ALA A 184 -19.95 1.29 6.28
C ALA A 184 -18.44 1.46 6.08
N LEU A 185 -17.72 1.93 7.10
CA LEU A 185 -16.26 2.04 7.07
C LEU A 185 -15.60 0.67 7.00
N PHE A 186 -15.99 -0.27 7.85
CA PHE A 186 -15.39 -1.60 7.90
C PHE A 186 -15.64 -2.38 6.60
N PHE A 187 -16.91 -2.50 6.18
CA PHE A 187 -17.25 -3.26 4.98
C PHE A 187 -16.90 -2.52 3.69
N GLY A 188 -17.03 -1.19 3.65
CA GLY A 188 -16.64 -0.39 2.48
C GLY A 188 -15.15 -0.51 2.19
N PHE A 189 -14.30 -0.39 3.21
CA PHE A 189 -12.86 -0.61 3.05
C PHE A 189 -12.48 -2.08 2.91
N ALA A 190 -13.27 -3.04 3.42
CA ALA A 190 -13.07 -4.45 3.15
C ALA A 190 -13.30 -4.78 1.67
N VAL A 191 -14.40 -4.28 1.07
CA VAL A 191 -14.65 -4.41 -0.38
C VAL A 191 -13.51 -3.75 -1.16
N PHE A 192 -13.08 -2.55 -0.76
CA PHE A 192 -11.96 -1.88 -1.42
C PHE A 192 -10.64 -2.68 -1.33
N ALA A 193 -10.37 -3.32 -0.18
CA ALA A 193 -9.24 -4.22 0.00
C ALA A 193 -9.33 -5.51 -0.83
N MET A 194 -10.53 -6.04 -1.05
CA MET A 194 -10.71 -7.20 -1.93
C MET A 194 -10.40 -6.90 -3.39
N MET A 195 -10.53 -5.64 -3.82
CA MET A 195 -10.25 -5.26 -5.21
C MET A 195 -8.76 -5.34 -5.55
N SER A 196 -7.86 -5.11 -4.59
CA SER A 196 -6.41 -5.23 -4.82
C SER A 196 -5.60 -5.37 -3.54
N THR A 197 -4.48 -6.09 -3.60
CA THR A 197 -3.57 -6.32 -2.47
C THR A 197 -3.03 -5.01 -1.90
N ARG A 198 -2.75 -4.01 -2.76
CA ARG A 198 -2.33 -2.68 -2.32
C ARG A 198 -3.38 -1.95 -1.47
N ASN A 199 -4.66 -2.32 -1.58
CA ASN A 199 -5.73 -1.69 -0.82
C ASN A 199 -5.91 -2.25 0.59
N ALA A 200 -5.33 -3.41 0.91
CA ALA A 200 -5.38 -4.01 2.24
C ALA A 200 -4.84 -3.08 3.34
N ALA A 201 -3.81 -2.28 3.02
CA ALA A 201 -3.28 -1.29 3.94
C ALA A 201 -4.32 -0.21 4.31
N TRP A 202 -5.16 0.25 3.36
CA TRP A 202 -6.22 1.22 3.67
C TRP A 202 -7.25 0.62 4.64
N PHE A 203 -7.64 -0.64 4.41
CA PHE A 203 -8.52 -1.36 5.32
C PHE A 203 -7.93 -1.47 6.73
N GLY A 204 -6.66 -1.86 6.87
CA GLY A 204 -5.99 -1.88 8.17
C GLY A 204 -6.07 -0.54 8.90
N THR A 205 -5.85 0.57 8.18
CA THR A 205 -5.88 1.94 8.75
C THR A 205 -7.24 2.28 9.37
N VAL A 206 -8.34 1.79 8.78
CA VAL A 206 -9.72 2.03 9.26
C VAL A 206 -10.16 0.98 10.27
N ALA A 207 -9.89 -0.29 10.00
CA ALA A 207 -10.36 -1.42 10.78
C ALA A 207 -9.70 -1.46 12.16
N TYR A 208 -8.37 -1.29 12.26
CA TYR A 208 -7.69 -1.48 13.54
C TYR A 208 -8.16 -0.54 14.66
N PRO A 209 -8.37 0.77 14.44
CA PRO A 209 -8.94 1.64 15.47
C PRO A 209 -10.36 1.24 15.92
N ILE A 210 -11.19 0.76 14.97
CA ILE A 210 -12.55 0.27 15.25
C ILE A 210 -12.45 -1.01 16.10
N LEU A 211 -11.67 -2.00 15.65
CA LEU A 211 -11.50 -3.27 16.35
C LEU A 211 -10.92 -3.10 17.74
N ALA A 212 -9.94 -2.21 17.92
CA ALA A 212 -9.37 -1.89 19.23
C ALA A 212 -10.42 -1.36 20.22
N ARG A 213 -11.41 -0.59 19.74
CA ARG A 213 -12.51 -0.09 20.58
C ARG A 213 -13.44 -1.23 21.00
N TYR A 214 -13.81 -2.08 20.06
CA TYR A 214 -14.73 -3.19 20.30
C TYR A 214 -14.11 -4.33 21.12
N LEU A 215 -12.80 -4.57 20.97
CA LEU A 215 -12.08 -5.61 21.73
C LEU A 215 -12.23 -5.42 23.25
N SER A 216 -12.28 -4.17 23.72
CA SER A 216 -12.45 -3.86 25.15
C SER A 216 -13.84 -4.20 25.73
N ILE A 217 -14.82 -4.50 24.88
CA ILE A 217 -16.22 -4.77 25.24
C ILE A 217 -16.73 -6.11 24.67
N VAL A 218 -15.82 -6.99 24.26
CA VAL A 218 -16.14 -8.36 23.86
C VAL A 218 -16.62 -9.16 25.07
N ASP A 219 -17.76 -9.82 24.93
CA ASP A 219 -18.28 -10.75 25.91
C ASP A 219 -18.10 -12.19 25.45
N LEU A 220 -17.18 -12.90 26.11
CA LEU A 220 -16.89 -14.30 25.83
C LEU A 220 -17.76 -15.26 26.66
N GLN A 221 -18.66 -14.78 27.53
CA GLN A 221 -19.54 -15.64 28.32
C GLN A 221 -20.31 -16.67 27.45
N PRO A 222 -20.84 -16.33 26.26
CA PRO A 222 -21.52 -17.31 25.39
C PRO A 222 -20.59 -18.43 24.87
N LEU A 223 -19.28 -18.17 24.73
CA LEU A 223 -18.28 -19.18 24.39
C LEU A 223 -17.89 -20.02 25.62
N MET A 224 -17.93 -19.43 26.82
CA MET A 224 -17.65 -20.13 28.07
C MET A 224 -18.73 -21.17 28.43
N THR A 225 -19.96 -21.03 27.93
CA THR A 225 -21.01 -22.05 28.08
C THR A 225 -20.79 -23.30 27.20
N LEU A 226 -19.91 -23.23 26.19
CA LEU A 226 -19.55 -24.35 25.29
C LEU A 226 -18.32 -25.16 25.78
N ARG A 227 -17.91 -24.98 27.04
CA ARG A 227 -16.71 -25.55 27.68
C ARG A 227 -16.68 -27.09 27.70
N ARG A 228 -16.05 -27.71 26.69
CA ARG A 228 -15.59 -29.11 26.73
C ARG A 228 -14.08 -29.29 26.98
N PHE A 229 -13.28 -28.21 26.97
CA PHE A 229 -11.80 -28.30 27.04
C PHE A 229 -11.20 -27.45 28.18
N ARG A 230 -10.86 -28.11 29.30
CA ARG A 230 -10.26 -27.51 30.53
C ARG A 230 -8.89 -26.84 30.32
N ALA A 231 -8.19 -27.12 29.23
CA ALA A 231 -6.85 -26.57 28.97
C ALA A 231 -6.88 -25.08 28.60
N ILE A 232 -7.95 -24.64 27.92
CA ILE A 232 -8.13 -23.26 27.46
C ILE A 232 -8.48 -22.32 28.63
N ASP A 233 -9.09 -22.86 29.69
CA ASP A 233 -9.52 -22.10 30.87
C ASP A 233 -8.38 -21.48 31.67
N ARG A 234 -7.19 -22.06 31.60
CA ARG A 234 -5.99 -21.51 32.24
C ARG A 234 -5.50 -20.23 31.55
N PHE A 235 -5.76 -20.10 30.24
CA PHE A 235 -5.32 -18.96 29.44
C PHE A 235 -6.27 -17.77 29.60
N PHE A 236 -7.59 -18.00 29.66
CA PHE A 236 -8.60 -16.94 29.78
C PHE A 236 -8.85 -16.45 31.22
N ARG A 237 -8.53 -17.25 32.26
CA ARG A 237 -8.64 -16.84 33.67
C ARG A 237 -7.73 -15.68 34.08
N VAL A 238 -6.71 -15.36 33.29
CA VAL A 238 -5.78 -14.25 33.57
C VAL A 238 -6.46 -12.88 33.36
N SER A 239 -7.64 -12.82 32.71
CA SER A 239 -8.29 -11.56 32.34
C SER A 239 -9.50 -11.14 33.20
N GLU A 240 -9.92 -11.92 34.21
CA GLU A 240 -11.03 -11.56 35.11
C GLU A 240 -10.59 -10.70 36.32
N GLY A 241 -9.50 -9.94 36.17
CA GLY A 241 -9.07 -8.97 37.18
C GLY A 241 -9.73 -7.62 36.95
N SER A 242 -10.45 -7.13 37.96
CA SER A 242 -11.17 -5.86 38.05
C SER A 242 -10.55 -4.68 37.26
N SER A 243 -11.43 -4.01 36.53
CA SER A 243 -11.26 -2.76 35.77
C SER A 243 -11.03 -1.54 36.68
N ALA A 244 -10.02 -1.61 37.55
CA ALA A 244 -9.42 -0.44 38.18
C ALA A 244 -8.18 -0.03 37.37
N GLU A 245 -8.05 1.26 37.07
CA GLU A 245 -7.02 1.85 36.21
C GLU A 245 -5.60 1.38 36.55
N ARG A 246 -5.07 0.41 35.79
CA ARG A 246 -3.70 -0.09 36.01
C ARG A 246 -2.68 0.72 35.20
N PRO A 247 -1.66 1.35 35.83
CA PRO A 247 -0.51 1.95 35.16
C PRO A 247 0.36 0.95 34.37
N ALA A 248 0.03 -0.34 34.40
CA ALA A 248 0.63 -1.37 33.55
C ALA A 248 0.30 -1.17 32.06
N TYR A 249 -0.90 -0.67 31.73
CA TYR A 249 -1.27 -0.41 30.33
C TYR A 249 -0.53 0.80 29.75
N SER A 250 -0.23 1.84 30.55
CA SER A 250 0.57 2.97 30.04
C SER A 250 2.00 2.55 29.76
N ARG A 251 2.62 1.74 30.63
CA ARG A 251 3.98 1.20 30.41
C ARG A 251 4.06 0.31 29.18
N LEU A 252 3.11 -0.61 28.98
CA LEU A 252 3.08 -1.45 27.78
C LEU A 252 2.93 -0.62 26.50
N ASN A 253 2.06 0.40 26.50
CA ASN A 253 1.88 1.27 25.34
C ASN A 253 3.14 2.11 25.05
N VAL A 254 3.84 2.58 26.09
CA VAL A 254 5.15 3.24 25.93
C VAL A 254 6.18 2.27 25.37
N VAL A 255 6.24 1.03 25.86
CA VAL A 255 7.15 0.00 25.33
C VAL A 255 6.85 -0.30 23.86
N ILE A 256 5.58 -0.50 23.48
CA ILE A 256 5.17 -0.72 22.09
C ILE A 256 5.54 0.49 21.23
N ALA A 257 5.28 1.71 21.71
CA ALA A 257 5.63 2.93 20.99
C ALA A 257 7.15 3.07 20.80
N VAL A 258 7.94 2.81 21.84
CA VAL A 258 9.42 2.84 21.78
C VAL A 258 9.94 1.76 20.84
N LEU A 259 9.42 0.54 20.91
CA LEU A 259 9.80 -0.55 20.00
C LEU A 259 9.48 -0.21 18.55
N ALA A 260 8.30 0.33 18.29
CA ALA A 260 7.92 0.71 16.94
C ALA A 260 8.71 1.91 16.41
N ILE A 261 8.97 2.93 17.24
CA ILE A 261 9.90 4.02 16.89
C ILE A 261 11.29 3.44 16.60
N GLY A 262 11.76 2.51 17.43
CA GLY A 262 13.03 1.79 17.23
C GLY A 262 13.07 1.05 15.89
N VAL A 263 12.00 0.33 15.54
CA VAL A 263 11.85 -0.35 14.24
C VAL A 263 11.83 0.66 13.10
N LEU A 264 11.05 1.73 13.20
CA LEU A 264 10.99 2.78 12.18
C LEU A 264 12.35 3.45 11.96
N LEU A 265 13.07 3.77 13.04
CA LEU A 265 14.42 4.32 12.97
C LEU A 265 15.38 3.31 12.35
N ALA A 266 15.38 2.05 12.79
CA ALA A 266 16.23 1.00 12.25
C ALA A 266 15.98 0.73 10.75
N GLN A 267 14.74 0.87 10.29
CA GLN A 267 14.36 0.74 8.88
C GLN A 267 14.56 2.02 8.04
N SER A 268 14.87 3.15 8.67
CA SER A 268 15.04 4.42 7.98
C SER A 268 16.24 4.40 7.01
N PRO A 269 16.18 5.14 5.89
CA PRO A 269 17.29 5.18 4.92
C PRO A 269 18.58 5.76 5.50
N TRP A 270 18.52 6.51 6.60
CA TRP A 270 19.71 7.08 7.25
C TRP A 270 20.41 6.10 8.20
N ILE A 271 19.68 5.13 8.77
CA ILE A 271 20.22 4.19 9.77
C ILE A 271 20.41 2.81 9.17
N ARG A 272 19.44 2.31 8.40
CA ARG A 272 19.42 0.94 7.86
C ARG A 272 20.73 0.55 7.16
N PRO A 273 21.33 1.37 6.26
CA PRO A 273 22.58 1.00 5.60
C PRO A 273 23.76 0.87 6.54
N ARG A 274 23.81 1.72 7.58
CA ARG A 274 24.88 1.71 8.58
C ARG A 274 24.72 0.55 9.56
N LEU A 275 23.48 0.26 9.96
CA LEU A 275 23.16 -0.78 10.93
C LEU A 275 23.31 -2.18 10.34
N TYR A 276 22.80 -2.40 9.13
CA TYR A 276 22.79 -3.73 8.50
C TYR A 276 23.88 -3.91 7.45
N LYS A 277 24.69 -2.88 7.15
CA LYS A 277 25.72 -2.90 6.10
C LYS A 277 25.16 -3.33 4.73
N VAL A 278 23.93 -2.92 4.43
CA VAL A 278 23.27 -3.19 3.15
C VAL A 278 23.12 -1.88 2.36
N PRO A 279 23.18 -1.92 1.03
CA PRO A 279 22.88 -0.75 0.21
C PRO A 279 21.42 -0.29 0.39
N LEU A 280 21.14 0.95 -0.05
CA LEU A 280 19.78 1.50 -0.06
C LEU A 280 18.93 0.97 -1.20
N TRP A 281 19.57 0.50 -2.26
CA TRP A 281 18.91 -0.12 -3.41
C TRP A 281 18.70 -1.61 -3.18
N ASP A 282 17.76 -2.17 -3.93
CA ASP A 282 17.49 -3.61 -3.89
C ASP A 282 18.69 -4.38 -4.47
N LYS A 283 18.93 -5.62 -4.00
CA LYS A 283 20.01 -6.47 -4.50
C LYS A 283 19.88 -6.77 -6.00
N GLN A 284 18.67 -6.73 -6.54
CA GLN A 284 18.38 -6.93 -7.97
C GLN A 284 18.60 -5.65 -8.80
N THR A 285 19.09 -4.56 -8.20
CA THR A 285 19.35 -3.31 -8.93
C THR A 285 20.62 -3.45 -9.78
N PRO A 286 20.58 -3.17 -11.10
CA PRO A 286 21.68 -3.45 -12.02
C PRO A 286 22.76 -2.35 -11.98
N VAL A 287 23.36 -2.12 -10.82
CA VAL A 287 24.34 -1.04 -10.60
C VAL A 287 25.57 -1.23 -11.48
N GLY A 288 26.17 -2.42 -11.47
CA GLY A 288 27.39 -2.70 -12.23
C GLY A 288 27.17 -2.62 -13.74
N ALA A 289 26.05 -3.16 -14.24
CA ALA A 289 25.69 -3.03 -15.66
C ALA A 289 25.46 -1.57 -16.08
N ALA A 290 24.82 -0.75 -15.24
CA ALA A 290 24.63 0.67 -15.52
C ALA A 290 25.97 1.43 -15.55
N GLU A 291 26.88 1.14 -14.61
CA GLU A 291 28.24 1.70 -14.60
C GLU A 291 29.03 1.29 -15.85
N TYR A 292 28.92 0.02 -16.28
CA TYR A 292 29.56 -0.45 -17.50
C TYR A 292 29.05 0.27 -18.75
N ILE A 293 27.71 0.44 -18.86
CA ILE A 293 27.05 1.17 -19.96
C ILE A 293 27.55 2.62 -20.04
N ASP A 294 27.62 3.30 -18.90
CA ASP A 294 28.07 4.70 -18.77
C ASP A 294 29.56 4.84 -19.14
N GLN A 295 30.43 4.01 -18.56
CA GLN A 295 31.88 4.06 -18.77
C GLN A 295 32.30 3.75 -20.22
N HIS A 296 31.59 2.85 -20.89
CA HIS A 296 31.89 2.47 -22.28
C HIS A 296 31.10 3.31 -23.31
N GLY A 297 30.29 4.27 -22.84
CA GLY A 297 29.49 5.14 -23.71
C GLY A 297 28.57 4.36 -24.64
N LEU A 298 28.00 3.23 -24.16
CA LEU A 298 27.13 2.41 -25.00
C LEU A 298 25.90 3.23 -25.40
N ALA A 299 25.63 3.29 -26.71
CA ALA A 299 24.55 4.09 -27.30
C ALA A 299 23.71 3.24 -28.26
N GLY A 300 22.38 3.40 -28.21
CA GLY A 300 21.41 2.61 -28.97
C GLY A 300 20.31 2.04 -28.09
N ASN A 301 19.35 1.32 -28.69
CA ASN A 301 18.22 0.76 -27.93
C ASN A 301 18.66 -0.44 -27.10
N ILE A 302 18.41 -0.38 -25.79
CA ILE A 302 18.69 -1.43 -24.83
C ILE A 302 17.37 -2.08 -24.42
N PHE A 303 17.20 -3.37 -24.71
CA PHE A 303 16.12 -4.14 -24.07
C PHE A 303 16.56 -4.51 -22.66
N HIS A 304 15.65 -4.37 -21.69
CA HIS A 304 15.89 -4.81 -20.32
C HIS A 304 14.59 -5.22 -19.64
N PRO A 305 14.65 -6.04 -18.58
CA PRO A 305 13.47 -6.34 -17.78
C PRO A 305 12.98 -5.09 -17.04
N GLN A 306 11.68 -5.02 -16.79
CA GLN A 306 10.99 -3.89 -16.16
C GLN A 306 11.59 -3.52 -14.79
N ILE A 307 12.03 -4.52 -14.03
CA ILE A 307 12.65 -4.32 -12.71
C ILE A 307 13.91 -3.45 -12.77
N PHE A 308 14.59 -3.39 -13.92
CA PHE A 308 15.75 -2.55 -14.13
C PHE A 308 15.39 -1.12 -14.55
N GLY A 309 14.20 -0.92 -15.13
CA GLY A 309 13.84 0.31 -15.82
C GLY A 309 13.91 1.57 -14.96
N ASP A 310 13.33 1.54 -13.77
CA ASP A 310 13.31 2.72 -12.89
C ASP A 310 14.73 3.20 -12.52
N TYR A 311 15.64 2.25 -12.25
CA TYR A 311 17.03 2.57 -11.93
C TYR A 311 17.81 3.07 -13.15
N LEU A 312 17.65 2.43 -14.31
CA LEU A 312 18.31 2.84 -15.54
C LEU A 312 17.88 4.24 -15.98
N ILE A 313 16.60 4.60 -15.81
CA ILE A 313 16.13 5.97 -16.04
C ILE A 313 16.84 6.94 -15.10
N TRP A 314 16.93 6.63 -13.82
CA TRP A 314 17.58 7.51 -12.86
C TRP A 314 19.08 7.69 -13.15
N ARG A 315 19.78 6.61 -13.52
CA ARG A 315 21.25 6.61 -13.66
C ARG A 315 21.73 7.07 -15.04
N LEU A 316 21.02 6.71 -16.11
CA LEU A 316 21.51 6.85 -17.48
C LEU A 316 20.70 7.85 -18.32
N TRP A 317 19.67 8.49 -17.77
CA TRP A 317 18.96 9.55 -18.50
C TRP A 317 19.80 10.84 -18.57
N PRO A 318 19.82 11.57 -19.70
CA PRO A 318 19.10 11.30 -20.96
C PRO A 318 19.83 10.43 -21.99
N GLN A 319 21.04 9.96 -21.68
CA GLN A 319 21.90 9.22 -22.59
C GLN A 319 21.28 7.89 -23.04
N GLN A 320 20.51 7.24 -22.17
CA GLN A 320 19.77 6.01 -22.44
C GLN A 320 18.30 6.16 -22.07
N ARG A 321 17.43 5.66 -22.95
CA ARG A 321 15.98 5.59 -22.70
C ARG A 321 15.64 4.19 -22.20
N SER A 322 14.73 4.13 -21.24
CA SER A 322 14.19 2.86 -20.76
C SER A 322 13.25 2.25 -21.79
N PHE A 323 13.36 0.94 -21.97
CA PHE A 323 12.45 0.16 -22.80
C PHE A 323 11.07 0.03 -22.13
N ILE A 324 11.05 -0.22 -20.82
CA ILE A 324 9.85 -0.30 -19.99
C ILE A 324 10.19 -0.04 -18.52
N ASP A 325 9.31 0.61 -17.75
CA ASP A 325 9.57 0.93 -16.34
C ASP A 325 8.35 0.70 -15.43
N GLY A 326 8.45 1.09 -14.16
CA GLY A 326 7.39 0.89 -13.16
C GLY A 326 6.07 1.59 -13.50
N ARG A 327 6.06 2.56 -14.42
CA ARG A 327 4.89 3.33 -14.84
C ARG A 327 4.15 2.63 -15.99
N VAL A 328 3.75 1.38 -15.76
CA VAL A 328 3.11 0.48 -16.76
C VAL A 328 1.94 1.13 -17.51
N HIS A 329 1.14 1.94 -16.82
CA HIS A 329 0.03 2.70 -17.39
C HIS A 329 0.41 3.68 -18.52
N LEU A 330 1.71 3.95 -18.73
CA LEU A 330 2.20 4.74 -19.86
C LEU A 330 2.50 3.91 -21.11
N PHE A 331 2.59 2.58 -20.98
CA PHE A 331 3.12 1.71 -22.03
C PHE A 331 2.05 1.01 -22.88
N GLY A 332 0.75 1.09 -22.53
CA GLY A 332 -0.34 0.49 -23.33
C GLY A 332 -0.37 -1.04 -23.31
N LEU A 333 -1.56 -1.63 -23.43
CA LEU A 333 -1.75 -3.07 -23.22
C LEU A 333 -1.01 -3.96 -24.23
N ASP A 334 -1.04 -3.60 -25.51
CA ASP A 334 -0.47 -4.43 -26.58
C ASP A 334 1.04 -4.52 -26.48
N PHE A 335 1.71 -3.40 -26.18
CA PHE A 335 3.15 -3.37 -25.92
C PHE A 335 3.50 -4.19 -24.68
N VAL A 336 2.75 -4.05 -23.57
CA VAL A 336 3.04 -4.82 -22.35
C VAL A 336 2.86 -6.31 -22.60
N LYS A 337 1.85 -6.73 -23.36
CA LYS A 337 1.69 -8.14 -23.80
C LYS A 337 2.87 -8.61 -24.64
N GLU A 338 3.31 -7.81 -25.60
CA GLU A 338 4.48 -8.12 -26.42
C GLU A 338 5.75 -8.24 -25.57
N TYR A 339 5.94 -7.33 -24.62
CA TYR A 339 7.03 -7.38 -23.65
C TYR A 339 7.00 -8.64 -22.77
N GLN A 340 5.82 -9.06 -22.32
CA GLN A 340 5.71 -10.33 -21.58
C GLN A 340 6.09 -11.52 -22.48
N LEU A 341 5.68 -11.53 -23.75
CA LEU A 341 6.11 -12.57 -24.70
C LEU A 341 7.64 -12.58 -24.88
N LEU A 342 8.31 -11.43 -24.85
CA LEU A 342 9.77 -11.35 -24.94
C LEU A 342 10.49 -12.06 -23.79
N LEU A 343 9.91 -12.04 -22.59
CA LEU A 343 10.48 -12.73 -21.42
C LEU A 343 10.26 -14.24 -21.45
N TYR A 344 9.15 -14.70 -22.04
CA TYR A 344 8.69 -16.10 -21.93
C TYR A 344 8.74 -16.91 -23.23
N ALA A 345 9.07 -16.31 -24.38
CA ALA A 345 8.98 -16.99 -25.68
C ALA A 345 10.32 -17.56 -26.16
N CYS A 346 10.26 -18.78 -26.71
CA CYS A 346 11.34 -19.41 -27.49
C CYS A 346 11.71 -18.67 -28.80
N ARG A 347 11.09 -17.52 -29.10
CA ARG A 347 11.30 -16.71 -30.32
C ARG A 347 11.50 -15.22 -30.02
N TRP A 348 12.03 -14.90 -28.84
CA TRP A 348 12.28 -13.54 -28.38
C TRP A 348 13.07 -12.71 -29.43
N GLU A 349 14.03 -13.29 -30.15
CA GLU A 349 14.80 -12.60 -31.20
C GLU A 349 13.91 -12.02 -32.33
N ASN A 350 12.89 -12.77 -32.77
CA ASN A 350 11.97 -12.32 -33.81
C ASN A 350 11.13 -11.13 -33.32
N VAL A 351 10.73 -11.15 -32.06
CA VAL A 351 9.93 -10.08 -31.47
C VAL A 351 10.81 -8.83 -31.24
N LEU A 352 12.07 -8.99 -30.81
CA LEU A 352 13.03 -7.88 -30.67
C LEU A 352 13.41 -7.23 -31.99
N SER A 353 13.31 -7.94 -33.12
CA SER A 353 13.72 -7.42 -34.43
C SER A 353 13.02 -6.12 -34.83
N ARG A 354 11.80 -5.89 -34.34
CA ARG A 354 11.00 -4.68 -34.61
C ARG A 354 11.49 -3.44 -33.86
N TRP A 355 12.22 -3.62 -32.77
CA TRP A 355 12.60 -2.54 -31.84
C TRP A 355 14.03 -2.01 -32.08
N ASN A 356 14.71 -2.50 -33.12
CA ASN A 356 16.10 -2.15 -33.44
C ASN A 356 17.03 -2.22 -32.22
N ILE A 357 16.88 -3.28 -31.42
CA ILE A 357 17.66 -3.48 -30.19
C ILE A 357 19.12 -3.74 -30.55
N LYS A 358 20.01 -2.94 -29.95
CA LYS A 358 21.47 -3.09 -30.08
C LYS A 358 22.06 -3.82 -28.88
N TYR A 359 21.49 -3.63 -27.70
CA TYR A 359 21.95 -4.27 -26.47
C TYR A 359 20.82 -5.00 -25.77
N LEU A 360 21.13 -6.18 -25.23
CA LEU A 360 20.22 -7.00 -24.45
C LEU A 360 20.76 -7.07 -23.02
N LEU A 361 20.10 -6.40 -22.09
CA LEU A 361 20.41 -6.44 -20.67
C LEU A 361 19.42 -7.38 -19.96
N LEU A 362 19.89 -8.51 -19.46
CA LEU A 362 19.06 -9.54 -18.85
C LEU A 362 19.34 -9.70 -17.36
N HIS A 363 18.34 -10.17 -16.61
CA HIS A 363 18.47 -10.46 -15.17
C HIS A 363 19.22 -11.79 -14.96
N ASN A 364 20.37 -11.73 -14.30
CA ASN A 364 21.12 -12.90 -13.89
C ASN A 364 20.60 -13.37 -12.52
N THR A 365 19.58 -14.23 -12.51
CA THR A 365 18.96 -14.71 -11.26
C THR A 365 18.73 -16.21 -11.28
N SER A 366 18.86 -16.83 -10.11
CA SER A 366 18.48 -18.23 -9.87
C SER A 366 16.99 -18.42 -9.60
N ASP A 367 16.29 -17.34 -9.24
CA ASP A 367 14.93 -17.41 -8.69
C ASP A 367 13.84 -17.38 -9.77
N ASP A 368 14.22 -17.05 -11.01
CA ASP A 368 13.34 -16.96 -12.17
C ASP A 368 13.85 -17.89 -13.28
N GLU A 369 13.14 -19.00 -13.46
CA GLU A 369 13.50 -20.02 -14.45
C GLU A 369 13.46 -19.49 -15.89
N GLU A 370 12.54 -18.56 -16.17
CA GLU A 370 12.33 -18.03 -17.52
C GLU A 370 13.41 -16.99 -17.85
N ALA A 371 13.78 -16.15 -16.88
CA ALA A 371 14.96 -15.29 -17.01
C ALA A 371 16.24 -16.10 -17.30
N ARG A 372 16.44 -17.22 -16.59
CA ARG A 372 17.60 -18.11 -16.83
C ARG A 372 17.59 -18.71 -18.23
N LYS A 373 16.44 -19.22 -18.70
CA LYS A 373 16.29 -19.75 -20.06
C LYS A 373 16.61 -18.70 -21.12
N LEU A 374 16.18 -17.45 -20.91
CA LEU A 374 16.46 -16.35 -21.83
C LEU A 374 17.96 -16.02 -21.89
N VAL A 375 18.64 -15.98 -20.74
CA VAL A 375 20.11 -15.79 -20.67
C VAL A 375 20.85 -16.91 -21.40
N GLU A 376 20.47 -18.18 -21.16
CA GLU A 376 21.07 -19.34 -21.84
C GLU A 376 20.82 -19.33 -23.35
N SER A 377 19.61 -18.94 -23.77
CA SER A 377 19.30 -18.76 -25.18
C SER A 377 20.11 -17.64 -25.83
N ALA A 378 20.35 -16.53 -25.13
CA ALA A 378 21.18 -15.44 -25.63
C ALA A 378 22.66 -15.85 -25.75
N ARG A 379 23.18 -16.65 -24.80
CA ARG A 379 24.54 -17.18 -24.83
C ARG A 379 24.80 -18.15 -25.99
N THR A 380 23.79 -18.90 -26.41
CA THR A 380 23.90 -19.86 -27.51
C THR A 380 23.59 -19.26 -28.88
N SER A 381 23.07 -18.02 -28.94
CA SER A 381 22.78 -17.33 -30.20
C SER A 381 24.05 -16.78 -30.85
N ALA A 382 24.16 -16.97 -32.17
CA ALA A 382 25.23 -16.37 -32.97
C ALA A 382 25.05 -14.84 -33.20
N LEU A 383 23.87 -14.29 -32.88
CA LEU A 383 23.53 -12.89 -33.10
C LEU A 383 23.94 -11.98 -31.93
N TRP A 384 24.31 -12.55 -30.79
CA TRP A 384 24.55 -11.81 -29.56
C TRP A 384 25.90 -12.20 -28.95
N LYS A 385 26.70 -11.19 -28.64
CA LYS A 385 27.99 -11.36 -27.96
C LYS A 385 27.88 -10.82 -26.55
N GLN A 386 28.18 -11.65 -25.55
CA GLN A 386 28.25 -11.21 -24.17
C GLN A 386 29.41 -10.20 -24.00
N VAL A 387 29.12 -9.05 -23.40
CA VAL A 387 30.10 -7.98 -23.16
C VAL A 387 30.28 -7.65 -21.68
N TYR A 388 29.30 -8.00 -20.83
CA TYR A 388 29.38 -7.80 -19.39
C TYR A 388 28.54 -8.85 -18.64
N GLU A 389 28.98 -9.22 -17.45
CA GLU A 389 28.26 -10.09 -16.51
C GLU A 389 28.67 -9.78 -15.07
N ASP A 390 27.68 -9.69 -14.18
CA ASP A 390 27.84 -9.73 -12.73
C ASP A 390 26.76 -10.62 -12.07
N ASP A 391 26.69 -10.63 -10.74
CA ASP A 391 25.73 -11.42 -9.97
C ASP A 391 24.25 -11.03 -10.20
N VAL A 392 23.97 -9.92 -10.88
CA VAL A 392 22.63 -9.34 -11.05
C VAL A 392 22.23 -9.28 -12.52
N ALA A 393 23.15 -9.03 -13.44
CA ALA A 393 22.82 -8.76 -14.83
C ALA A 393 23.86 -9.29 -15.81
N VAL A 394 23.38 -9.67 -16.99
CA VAL A 394 24.21 -10.03 -18.15
C VAL A 394 23.86 -9.10 -19.31
N LEU A 395 24.88 -8.51 -19.93
CA LEU A 395 24.72 -7.62 -21.08
C LEU A 395 25.29 -8.28 -22.34
N PHE A 396 24.49 -8.28 -23.40
CA PHE A 396 24.89 -8.72 -24.72
C PHE A 396 24.81 -7.55 -25.71
N GLU A 397 25.75 -7.52 -26.65
CA GLU A 397 25.73 -6.63 -27.81
C GLU A 397 25.38 -7.43 -29.06
N LYS A 398 24.52 -6.86 -29.92
CA LYS A 398 24.15 -7.46 -31.19
C LYS A 398 25.34 -7.49 -32.14
N VAL A 399 25.70 -8.67 -32.61
CA VAL A 399 26.74 -8.85 -33.62
C VAL A 399 26.21 -8.31 -34.94
N THR A 400 26.83 -7.24 -35.44
CA THR A 400 26.57 -6.77 -36.80
C THR A 400 27.39 -7.65 -37.74
N PRO A 401 26.79 -8.33 -38.74
CA PRO A 401 27.57 -9.02 -39.75
C PRO A 401 28.55 -8.01 -40.36
N SER A 402 29.84 -8.29 -40.30
CA SER A 402 30.85 -7.53 -41.04
C SER A 402 30.43 -7.49 -42.51
N GLN A 403 30.24 -6.28 -43.04
CA GLN A 403 29.95 -6.05 -44.46
C GLN A 403 31.05 -6.60 -45.36
#